data_AF-A0A146G4X9-F1
#
_entry.id   AF-A0A146G4X9-F1
#
_cell.length_a   1.000
_cell.length_b   1.000
_cell.length_c   1.000
_cell.angle_alpha   90.00
_cell.angle_beta   90.00
_cell.angle_gamma   90.00
#
_symmetry.space_group_name_H-M   'P 1'
#
loop_
_entity.id
_entity.type
_entity.pdbx_description
1 polymer ?
#
loop_
_entity_poly.entity_id
_entity_poly.type
_entity_poly.pdbx_seq_one_letter_code
_entity_poly.pdbx_strand_id
1 'polypeptide(L)'
;MHSPFARNAAATAVRAYLAEIGSVYLGKVYDPKNDGVSEDAWTITMDHFRQRCAYCNREGKSLPKGVKLTREHLIETNQWQCGLHHPANVIPACSQCNVSRDRSEDGSRVSWEEHLQNLGKRHGWTPATVEKRRLHIRKFVEQGGYPDITDAEMAYLQTTSQKLYRDVLALCVAGRRVMSPFVARTPCGSRLRLPQKSLPSF
;
A
#
# COMPACT_ATOMS: atom_id res chain seq x y z
N MET A 1 -6.51 19.77 12.41
CA MET A 1 -6.65 18.44 11.75
C MET A 1 -6.16 18.55 10.30
N HIS A 2 -5.21 17.71 9.84
CA HIS A 2 -4.73 17.77 8.45
C HIS A 2 -5.79 17.23 7.47
N SER A 3 -5.93 17.84 6.30
CA SER A 3 -6.87 17.34 5.28
C SER A 3 -6.50 15.94 4.78
N PRO A 4 -7.46 15.14 4.28
CA PRO A 4 -7.21 13.87 3.63
C PRO A 4 -6.13 13.92 2.53
N PHE A 5 -6.16 14.95 1.67
CA PHE A 5 -5.19 15.08 0.57
C PHE A 5 -3.73 15.19 1.04
N ALA A 6 -3.46 16.03 2.06
CA ALA A 6 -2.12 16.15 2.64
C ALA A 6 -1.63 14.83 3.25
N ARG A 7 -2.50 14.10 3.96
CA ARG A 7 -2.16 12.76 4.50
C ARG A 7 -1.87 11.77 3.38
N ASN A 8 -2.65 11.80 2.30
CA ASN A 8 -2.43 10.95 1.13
C ASN A 8 -1.12 11.27 0.42
N ALA A 9 -0.78 12.56 0.26
CA ALA A 9 0.48 12.99 -0.31
C ALA A 9 1.67 12.48 0.51
N ALA A 10 1.64 12.68 1.84
CA ALA A 10 2.68 12.20 2.74
C ALA A 10 2.81 10.67 2.73
N ALA A 11 1.70 9.93 2.78
CA ALA A 11 1.71 8.46 2.68
C ALA A 11 2.22 7.96 1.32
N THR A 12 1.96 8.71 0.24
CA THR A 12 2.46 8.37 -1.10
C THR A 12 3.96 8.61 -1.21
N ALA A 13 4.48 9.70 -0.62
CA ALA A 13 5.91 9.96 -0.56
C ALA A 13 6.67 8.86 0.20
N VAL A 14 6.15 8.42 1.35
CA VAL A 14 6.73 7.30 2.10
C VAL A 14 6.71 6.00 1.28
N ARG A 15 5.61 5.70 0.59
CA ARG A 15 5.53 4.50 -0.26
C ARG A 15 6.52 4.55 -1.42
N ALA A 16 6.70 5.71 -2.05
CA ALA A 16 7.68 5.90 -3.11
C ALA A 16 9.11 5.70 -2.56
N TYR A 17 9.42 6.27 -1.39
CA TYR A 17 10.71 6.06 -0.72
C TYR A 17 10.98 4.58 -0.42
N LEU A 18 10.02 3.87 0.20
CA LEU A 18 10.18 2.44 0.51
C LEU A 18 10.23 1.55 -0.75
N ALA A 19 9.63 1.99 -1.85
CA ALA A 19 9.75 1.30 -3.14
C ALA A 19 11.12 1.49 -3.79
N GLU A 20 11.72 2.68 -3.67
CA GLU A 20 13.09 2.93 -4.09
C GLU A 20 14.06 2.04 -3.32
N ILE A 21 13.96 2.02 -1.98
CA ILE A 21 14.81 1.16 -1.15
C ILE A 21 14.57 -0.33 -1.46
N GLY A 22 13.31 -0.75 -1.64
CA GLY A 22 12.98 -2.11 -2.06
C GLY A 22 13.65 -2.51 -3.37
N SER A 23 13.78 -1.57 -4.31
CA SER A 23 14.43 -1.79 -5.60
C SER A 23 15.95 -1.94 -5.47
N VAL A 24 16.57 -1.25 -4.50
CA VAL A 24 17.99 -1.44 -4.17
C VAL A 24 18.25 -2.87 -3.68
N TYR A 25 17.44 -3.37 -2.76
CA TYR A 25 17.57 -4.75 -2.25
C TYR A 25 17.26 -5.80 -3.33
N LEU A 26 16.25 -5.54 -4.17
CA LEU A 26 15.86 -6.46 -5.24
C LEU A 26 16.84 -6.44 -6.44
N GLY A 27 17.67 -5.39 -6.56
CA GLY A 27 18.57 -5.17 -7.70
C GLY A 27 17.87 -4.73 -8.98
N LYS A 28 16.56 -4.43 -8.92
CA LYS A 28 15.74 -3.94 -10.03
C LYS A 28 14.50 -3.23 -9.51
N VAL A 29 13.90 -2.39 -10.35
CA VAL A 29 12.61 -1.76 -10.05
C VAL A 29 11.50 -2.82 -10.05
N TYR A 30 10.61 -2.74 -9.05
CA TYR A 30 9.39 -3.54 -8.97
C TYR A 30 8.15 -2.64 -9.13
N ASP A 31 7.51 -2.71 -10.29
CA ASP A 31 6.25 -2.01 -10.57
C ASP A 31 5.14 -3.02 -10.95
N PRO A 32 4.34 -3.48 -9.97
CA PRO A 32 3.34 -4.50 -10.20
C PRO A 32 2.17 -4.03 -11.08
N LYS A 33 2.16 -2.79 -11.57
CA LYS A 33 1.22 -2.30 -12.59
C LYS A 33 1.83 -2.28 -14.00
N ASN A 34 3.14 -2.11 -14.13
CA ASN A 34 3.84 -1.92 -15.41
C ASN A 34 4.94 -2.95 -15.69
N ASP A 35 5.16 -3.95 -14.82
CA ASP A 35 6.16 -5.03 -14.95
C ASP A 35 5.95 -5.97 -16.17
N GLY A 36 5.03 -5.64 -17.09
CA GLY A 36 4.74 -6.43 -18.26
C GLY A 36 6.00 -6.70 -19.11
N VAL A 37 6.29 -8.00 -19.31
CA VAL A 37 6.97 -8.68 -20.44
C VAL A 37 7.73 -9.93 -19.96
N SER A 38 8.09 -10.04 -18.68
CA SER A 38 8.49 -11.32 -18.04
C SER A 38 7.30 -11.95 -17.28
N GLU A 39 7.41 -13.16 -16.73
CA GLU A 39 6.41 -13.66 -15.77
C GLU A 39 6.22 -12.61 -14.66
N ASP A 40 5.14 -11.83 -14.72
CA ASP A 40 4.84 -10.79 -13.75
C ASP A 40 4.98 -11.40 -12.35
N ALA A 41 5.69 -10.74 -11.44
CA ALA A 41 5.91 -11.27 -10.09
C ALA A 41 4.59 -11.67 -9.40
N TRP A 42 3.51 -10.98 -9.75
CA TRP A 42 2.16 -11.33 -9.30
C TRP A 42 1.66 -12.68 -9.84
N THR A 43 1.95 -13.04 -11.08
CA THR A 43 1.63 -14.37 -11.65
C THR A 43 2.37 -15.46 -10.87
N ILE A 44 3.67 -15.29 -10.63
CA ILE A 44 4.48 -16.21 -9.82
C ILE A 44 3.90 -16.34 -8.40
N THR A 45 3.53 -15.22 -7.77
CA THR A 45 2.84 -15.23 -6.48
C THR A 45 1.53 -16.02 -6.55
N MET A 46 0.67 -15.74 -7.53
CA MET A 46 -0.62 -16.43 -7.67
C MET A 46 -0.45 -17.93 -7.93
N ASP A 47 0.55 -18.33 -8.71
CA ASP A 47 0.84 -19.73 -9.01
C ASP A 47 1.39 -20.46 -7.79
N HIS A 48 2.28 -19.82 -7.01
CA HIS A 48 2.75 -20.36 -5.72
C HIS A 48 1.57 -20.67 -4.79
N PHE A 49 0.62 -19.74 -4.69
CA PHE A 49 -0.59 -19.90 -3.87
C PHE A 49 -1.73 -20.64 -4.59
N ARG A 50 -1.50 -21.18 -5.80
CA ARG A 50 -2.49 -21.93 -6.60
C ARG A 50 -3.81 -21.19 -6.79
N GLN A 51 -3.75 -19.88 -7.00
CA GLN A 51 -4.91 -19.01 -7.15
C GLN A 51 -5.81 -19.01 -5.89
N ARG A 52 -5.24 -19.14 -4.69
CA ARG A 52 -5.94 -19.16 -3.39
C ARG A 52 -5.53 -18.02 -2.49
N CYS A 53 -6.41 -17.66 -1.57
CA CYS A 53 -6.08 -16.75 -0.48
C CYS A 53 -5.04 -17.39 0.45
N ALA A 54 -3.91 -16.73 0.67
CA ALA A 54 -2.84 -17.15 1.55
C ALA A 54 -3.32 -17.39 3.00
N TYR A 55 -4.32 -16.63 3.47
CA TYR A 55 -4.86 -16.81 4.82
C TYR A 55 -5.95 -17.87 4.92
N CYS A 56 -7.04 -17.78 4.15
CA CYS A 56 -8.18 -18.69 4.31
C CYS A 56 -8.14 -19.91 3.37
N ASN A 57 -7.16 -20.00 2.47
CA ASN A 57 -6.97 -21.06 1.49
C ASN A 57 -8.16 -21.29 0.52
N ARG A 58 -9.10 -20.34 0.45
CA ARG A 58 -10.21 -20.35 -0.49
C ARG A 58 -9.70 -19.95 -1.87
N GLU A 59 -10.13 -20.70 -2.88
CA GLU A 59 -9.81 -20.46 -4.28
C GLU A 59 -10.53 -19.23 -4.81
N GLY A 60 -9.85 -18.43 -5.63
CA GLY A 60 -10.38 -17.17 -6.15
C GLY A 60 -11.73 -17.33 -6.85
N LYS A 61 -11.89 -18.41 -7.63
CA LYS A 61 -13.13 -18.74 -8.35
C LYS A 61 -14.27 -19.20 -7.43
N SER A 62 -13.96 -19.65 -6.23
CA SER A 62 -14.92 -20.14 -5.23
C SER A 62 -15.22 -19.09 -4.15
N LEU A 63 -14.72 -17.85 -4.28
CA LEU A 63 -15.00 -16.78 -3.35
C LEU A 63 -16.46 -16.31 -3.49
N PRO A 64 -17.09 -15.82 -2.39
CA PRO A 64 -18.43 -15.24 -2.46
C PRO A 64 -18.51 -14.10 -3.48
N LYS A 65 -19.69 -13.87 -4.05
CA LYS A 65 -19.94 -12.78 -5.00
C LYS A 65 -19.43 -11.44 -4.44
N GLY A 66 -18.63 -10.73 -5.23
CA GLY A 66 -18.02 -9.44 -4.85
C GLY A 66 -16.73 -9.54 -4.03
N VAL A 67 -16.33 -10.75 -3.60
CA VAL A 67 -15.05 -11.01 -2.96
C VAL A 67 -14.05 -11.46 -4.02
N LYS A 68 -12.88 -10.81 -4.05
CA LYS A 68 -11.80 -11.13 -5.00
C LYS A 68 -10.48 -11.29 -4.28
N LEU A 69 -9.55 -12.00 -4.91
CA LEU A 69 -8.15 -11.97 -4.48
C LEU A 69 -7.57 -10.58 -4.77
N THR A 70 -6.81 -10.09 -3.82
CA THR A 70 -6.18 -8.77 -3.82
C THR A 70 -4.72 -8.93 -3.39
N ARG A 71 -3.89 -7.96 -3.75
CA ARG A 71 -2.51 -7.86 -3.28
C ARG A 71 -2.52 -7.33 -1.85
N GLU A 72 -1.96 -8.10 -0.93
CA GLU A 72 -1.75 -7.67 0.45
C GLU A 72 -0.26 -7.65 0.76
N HIS A 73 0.18 -6.59 1.43
CA HIS A 73 1.54 -6.51 1.94
C HIS A 73 1.59 -7.15 3.34
N LEU A 74 2.48 -8.12 3.55
CA LEU A 74 2.66 -8.78 4.85
C LEU A 74 3.13 -7.76 5.89
N ILE A 75 4.14 -6.97 5.52
CA ILE A 75 4.64 -5.80 6.24
C ILE A 75 4.15 -4.56 5.50
N GLU A 76 3.39 -3.71 6.18
CA GLU A 76 2.76 -2.55 5.55
C GLU A 76 3.82 -1.54 5.08
N THR A 77 3.71 -1.11 3.82
CA THR A 77 4.50 0.00 3.25
C THR A 77 4.00 1.34 3.80
N ASN A 78 4.31 1.63 5.06
CA ASN A 78 3.97 2.88 5.75
C ASN A 78 5.12 3.33 6.66
N GLN A 79 4.99 4.51 7.27
CA GLN A 79 6.05 5.14 8.07
C GLN A 79 6.34 4.46 9.43
N TRP A 80 5.53 3.49 9.83
CA TRP A 80 5.67 2.77 11.10
C TRP A 80 6.28 1.40 10.89
N GLN A 81 5.70 0.59 10.00
CA GLN A 81 6.17 -0.77 9.72
C GLN A 81 7.28 -0.83 8.67
N CYS A 82 7.40 0.20 7.82
CA CYS A 82 8.47 0.33 6.82
C CYS A 82 8.67 -0.91 5.93
N GLY A 83 7.58 -1.66 5.64
CA GLY A 83 7.65 -2.76 4.69
C GLY A 83 8.11 -2.28 3.33
N LEU A 84 9.04 -3.01 2.71
CA LEU A 84 9.55 -2.66 1.39
C LEU A 84 8.57 -3.11 0.30
N HIS A 85 8.50 -2.34 -0.77
CA HIS A 85 7.74 -2.74 -1.94
C HIS A 85 8.52 -3.80 -2.71
N HIS A 86 8.26 -5.06 -2.37
CA HIS A 86 9.02 -6.22 -2.82
C HIS A 86 8.07 -7.37 -3.13
N PRO A 87 8.30 -8.18 -4.19
CA PRO A 87 7.44 -9.33 -4.53
C PRO A 87 7.18 -10.27 -3.36
N ALA A 88 8.24 -10.61 -2.62
CA ALA A 88 8.17 -11.49 -1.46
C ALA A 88 7.40 -10.92 -0.25
N ASN A 89 7.08 -9.62 -0.26
CA ASN A 89 6.22 -9.00 0.75
C ASN A 89 4.74 -9.01 0.32
N VAL A 90 4.42 -9.45 -0.90
CA VAL A 90 3.07 -9.38 -1.46
C VAL A 90 2.48 -10.77 -1.62
N ILE A 91 1.37 -11.02 -0.93
CA ILE A 91 0.62 -12.28 -0.98
C ILE A 91 -0.79 -12.06 -1.55
N PRO A 92 -1.43 -13.12 -2.07
CA PRO A 92 -2.83 -13.06 -2.46
C PRO A 92 -3.72 -13.25 -1.25
N ALA A 93 -4.52 -12.24 -0.92
CA ALA A 93 -5.52 -12.32 0.12
C ALA A 93 -6.89 -11.96 -0.45
N CYS A 94 -7.92 -12.72 -0.08
CA CYS A 94 -9.27 -12.31 -0.42
C CYS A 94 -9.61 -11.00 0.29
N SER A 95 -10.41 -10.14 -0.34
CA SER A 95 -10.74 -8.82 0.21
C SER A 95 -11.33 -8.87 1.62
N GLN A 96 -12.00 -9.97 2.00
CA GLN A 96 -12.47 -10.20 3.37
C GLN A 96 -11.32 -10.39 4.36
N CYS A 97 -10.33 -11.23 4.05
CA CYS A 97 -9.17 -11.41 4.93
C CYS A 97 -8.38 -10.11 5.03
N ASN A 98 -8.05 -9.50 3.89
CA ASN A 98 -7.25 -8.27 3.82
C ASN A 98 -7.88 -7.09 4.61
N VAL A 99 -9.19 -6.85 4.43
CA VAL A 99 -9.89 -5.76 5.15
C VAL A 99 -10.07 -6.08 6.63
N SER A 100 -10.16 -7.36 7.01
CA SER A 100 -10.35 -7.78 8.40
C SER A 100 -9.06 -7.97 9.18
N ARG A 101 -7.93 -7.45 8.67
CA ARG A 101 -6.67 -7.39 9.43
C ARG A 101 -6.89 -6.60 10.71
N ASP A 102 -6.71 -7.31 11.82
CA ASP A 102 -7.05 -6.81 13.15
C ASP A 102 -6.17 -5.61 13.54
N ARG A 103 -6.64 -4.84 14.51
CA ARG A 103 -5.88 -3.73 15.08
C ARG A 103 -5.48 -4.05 16.52
N SER A 104 -4.26 -3.68 16.86
CA SER A 104 -3.74 -3.67 18.22
C SER A 104 -4.42 -2.58 19.05
N GLU A 105 -4.20 -2.60 20.37
CA GLU A 105 -4.81 -1.65 21.33
C GLU A 105 -4.44 -0.18 21.02
N ASP A 106 -3.25 0.05 20.48
CA ASP A 106 -2.76 1.36 20.04
C ASP A 106 -3.35 1.81 18.68
N GLY A 107 -4.23 0.99 18.08
CA GLY A 107 -4.86 1.23 16.79
C GLY A 107 -3.97 0.91 15.58
N SER A 108 -2.75 0.42 15.79
CA SER A 108 -1.89 -0.10 14.72
C SER A 108 -2.42 -1.42 14.17
N ARG A 109 -2.00 -1.83 12.97
CA ARG A 109 -2.36 -3.15 12.42
C ARG A 109 -1.46 -4.20 13.05
N VAL A 110 -2.05 -5.32 13.48
CA VAL A 110 -1.31 -6.48 13.99
C VAL A 110 -0.39 -7.07 12.90
N SER A 111 0.59 -7.88 13.29
CA SER A 111 1.42 -8.64 12.34
C SER A 111 0.57 -9.60 11.51
N TRP A 112 1.06 -10.01 10.34
CA TRP A 112 0.32 -10.97 9.52
C TRP A 112 0.23 -12.34 10.21
N GLU A 113 1.21 -12.72 11.05
CA GLU A 113 1.14 -13.92 11.86
C GLU A 113 0.03 -13.84 12.90
N GLU A 114 -0.05 -12.73 13.63
CA GLU A 114 -1.10 -12.53 14.63
C GLU A 114 -2.48 -12.49 13.96
N HIS A 115 -2.60 -11.82 12.81
CA HIS A 115 -3.83 -11.83 12.03
C HIS A 115 -4.23 -13.26 11.60
N LEU A 116 -3.28 -14.07 11.14
CA LEU A 116 -3.53 -15.46 10.77
C LEU A 116 -3.97 -16.30 11.99
N GLN A 117 -3.39 -16.08 13.17
CA GLN A 117 -3.82 -16.71 14.41
C GLN A 117 -5.26 -16.30 14.78
N ASN A 118 -5.59 -15.01 14.67
CA ASN A 118 -6.92 -14.48 14.97
C ASN A 118 -7.96 -15.01 13.98
N LEU A 119 -7.63 -15.14 12.70
CA LEU A 119 -8.47 -15.84 11.72
C LEU A 119 -8.68 -17.31 12.11
N GLY A 120 -7.62 -17.99 12.57
CA GLY A 120 -7.71 -19.35 13.09
C GLY A 120 -8.73 -19.49 14.20
N LYS A 121 -8.68 -18.60 15.20
CA LYS A 121 -9.65 -18.55 16.30
C LYS A 121 -11.08 -18.30 15.79
N ARG A 122 -11.27 -17.30 14.93
CA ARG A 122 -12.58 -16.93 14.36
C ARG A 122 -13.23 -18.05 13.54
N HIS A 123 -12.43 -18.82 12.82
CA HIS A 123 -12.91 -19.90 11.97
C HIS A 123 -12.86 -21.28 12.61
N GLY A 124 -12.43 -21.40 13.88
CA GLY A 124 -12.29 -22.68 14.57
C GLY A 124 -11.25 -23.61 13.94
N TRP A 125 -10.18 -23.07 13.35
CA TRP A 125 -9.10 -23.89 12.78
C TRP A 125 -8.24 -24.52 13.88
N THR A 126 -7.78 -25.74 13.64
CA THR A 126 -6.81 -26.38 14.53
C THR A 126 -5.47 -25.63 14.51
N PRO A 127 -4.68 -25.68 15.59
CA PRO A 127 -3.33 -25.09 15.61
C PRO A 127 -2.45 -25.58 14.46
N ALA A 128 -2.55 -26.87 14.10
CA ALA A 128 -1.83 -27.44 12.95
C ALA A 128 -2.23 -26.80 11.60
N THR A 129 -3.49 -26.41 11.43
CA THR A 129 -3.96 -25.73 10.22
C THR A 129 -3.41 -24.31 10.12
N VAL A 130 -3.41 -23.57 11.23
CA VAL A 130 -2.80 -22.23 11.31
C VAL A 130 -1.31 -22.31 11.01
N GLU A 131 -0.63 -23.26 11.65
CA GLU A 131 0.81 -23.48 11.48
C GLU A 131 1.18 -23.84 10.04
N LYS A 132 0.44 -24.76 9.41
CA LYS A 132 0.65 -25.11 8.00
C LYS A 132 0.58 -23.89 7.07
N ARG A 133 -0.36 -22.97 7.31
CA ARG A 133 -0.52 -21.75 6.52
C ARG A 133 0.59 -20.74 6.81
N ARG A 134 0.99 -20.61 8.07
CA ARG A 134 2.11 -19.76 8.49
C ARG A 134 3.41 -20.20 7.81
N LEU A 135 3.71 -21.49 7.82
CA LEU A 135 4.88 -22.06 7.15
C LEU A 135 4.83 -21.87 5.64
N HIS A 136 3.65 -21.98 5.01
CA HIS A 136 3.50 -21.74 3.58
C HIS A 136 3.84 -20.28 3.20
N ILE A 137 3.32 -19.31 3.97
CA ILE A 137 3.65 -17.89 3.77
C ILE A 137 5.14 -17.64 4.01
N ARG A 138 5.72 -18.17 5.10
CA ARG A 138 7.16 -18.00 5.37
C ARG A 138 8.04 -18.57 4.27
N LYS A 139 7.70 -19.76 3.77
CA LYS A 139 8.41 -20.37 2.65
C LYS A 139 8.35 -19.50 1.39
N PHE A 140 7.20 -18.88 1.10
CA PHE A 140 7.08 -17.93 -0.01
C PHE A 140 8.00 -16.71 0.18
N VAL A 141 8.02 -16.12 1.37
CA VAL A 141 8.87 -14.95 1.70
C VAL A 141 10.35 -15.30 1.55
N GLU A 142 10.77 -16.45 2.08
CA GLU A 142 12.15 -16.95 2.01
C GLU A 142 12.58 -17.24 0.57
N GLN A 143 11.77 -17.98 -0.18
CA GLN A 143 12.05 -18.29 -1.60
C GLN A 143 12.04 -17.05 -2.48
N GLY A 144 11.22 -16.06 -2.14
CA GLY A 144 11.15 -14.78 -2.84
C GLY A 144 12.29 -13.82 -2.49
N GLY A 145 13.14 -14.16 -1.52
CA GLY A 145 14.31 -13.36 -1.16
C GLY A 145 13.98 -12.01 -0.54
N TYR A 146 12.95 -11.92 0.31
CA TYR A 146 12.72 -10.68 1.07
C TYR A 146 13.97 -10.37 1.94
N PRO A 147 14.47 -9.13 1.96
CA PRO A 147 15.73 -8.82 2.64
C PRO A 147 15.63 -9.00 4.16
N ASP A 148 16.72 -9.48 4.75
CA ASP A 148 16.92 -9.51 6.19
C ASP A 148 17.37 -8.12 6.65
N ILE A 149 16.41 -7.29 7.05
CA ILE A 149 16.66 -5.91 7.47
C ILE A 149 17.12 -5.92 8.92
N THR A 150 18.33 -5.45 9.17
CA THR A 150 18.89 -5.37 10.53
C THR A 150 18.12 -4.34 11.39
N ASP A 151 18.22 -4.46 12.72
CA ASP A 151 17.59 -3.50 13.64
C ASP A 151 18.04 -2.05 13.38
N ALA A 152 19.32 -1.86 13.03
CA ALA A 152 19.87 -0.55 12.70
C ALA A 152 19.27 0.02 11.40
N GLU A 153 19.14 -0.80 10.36
CA GLU A 153 18.51 -0.40 9.10
C GLU A 153 17.02 -0.13 9.30
N MET A 154 16.31 -0.96 10.07
CA MET A 154 14.91 -0.74 10.39
C MET A 154 14.70 0.56 11.17
N ALA A 155 15.52 0.83 12.18
CA ALA A 155 15.48 2.09 12.93
C ALA A 155 15.75 3.30 12.02
N TYR A 156 16.67 3.18 11.06
CA TYR A 156 16.93 4.21 10.07
C TYR A 156 15.74 4.42 9.12
N LEU A 157 15.14 3.35 8.61
CA LEU A 157 13.96 3.40 7.74
C LEU A 157 12.77 4.05 8.45
N GLN A 158 12.52 3.69 9.70
CA GLN A 158 11.48 4.29 10.53
C GLN A 158 11.72 5.77 10.77
N THR A 159 12.92 6.14 11.22
CA THR A 159 13.29 7.55 11.45
C THR A 159 13.10 8.39 10.19
N THR A 160 13.61 7.90 9.06
CA THR A 160 13.56 8.60 7.78
C THR A 160 12.13 8.69 7.23
N SER A 161 11.37 7.60 7.28
CA SER A 161 9.99 7.57 6.80
C SER A 161 9.07 8.47 7.63
N GLN A 162 9.25 8.49 8.95
CA GLN A 162 8.50 9.40 9.83
C GLN A 162 8.87 10.87 9.56
N LYS A 163 10.16 11.17 9.38
CA LYS A 163 10.60 12.53 9.01
C LYS A 163 10.00 12.95 7.68
N LEU A 164 10.11 12.12 6.63
CA LEU A 164 9.55 12.39 5.31
C LEU A 164 8.04 12.64 5.37
N TYR A 165 7.30 11.79 6.11
CA TYR A 165 5.87 11.95 6.30
C TYR A 165 5.52 13.30 6.94
N ARG A 166 6.24 13.70 8.00
CA ARG A 166 6.04 14.99 8.68
C ARG A 166 6.38 16.18 7.77
N ASP A 167 7.48 16.10 7.02
CA ASP A 167 7.93 17.19 6.17
C ASP A 167 6.95 17.44 5.01
N VAL A 168 6.48 16.38 4.34
CA VAL A 168 5.46 16.52 3.28
C VAL A 168 4.15 17.07 3.84
N LEU A 169 3.74 16.63 5.03
CA LEU A 169 2.57 17.21 5.71
C LEU A 169 2.74 18.72 5.96
N ALA A 170 3.91 19.13 6.47
CA ALA A 170 4.22 20.53 6.74
C ALA A 170 4.20 21.37 5.46
N LEU A 171 4.78 20.86 4.37
CA LEU A 171 4.75 21.52 3.05
C LEU A 171 3.32 21.71 2.54
N CYS A 172 2.45 20.70 2.65
CA CYS A 172 1.04 20.83 2.25
C CYS A 172 0.25 21.84 3.10
N VAL A 173 0.63 22.05 4.36
CA VAL A 173 0.03 23.08 5.22
C VAL A 173 0.57 24.46 4.85
N ALA A 174 1.88 24.60 4.67
CA ALA A 174 2.53 25.84 4.29
C ALA A 174 2.03 26.33 2.92
N GLY A 175 1.98 25.45 1.92
CA GLY A 175 1.47 25.76 0.59
C GLY A 175 0.03 26.28 0.62
N ARG A 176 -0.84 25.71 1.45
CA ARG A 176 -2.21 26.24 1.62
C ARG A 176 -2.24 27.63 2.23
N ARG A 177 -1.39 27.91 3.22
CA ARG A 177 -1.29 29.24 3.84
C ARG A 177 -0.80 30.28 2.84
N VAL A 178 0.23 29.94 2.05
CA VAL A 178 0.80 30.83 1.05
C VAL A 178 -0.16 31.07 -0.12
N MET A 179 -0.86 30.04 -0.59
CA MET A 179 -1.73 30.15 -1.78
C MET A 179 -3.12 30.71 -1.46
N SER A 180 -3.62 30.60 -0.22
CA SER A 180 -4.97 31.05 0.16
C SER A 180 -5.25 32.54 -0.19
N PRO A 181 -4.34 33.50 0.07
CA PRO A 181 -4.52 34.90 -0.31
C PRO A 181 -4.61 35.13 -1.83
N PHE A 182 -3.97 34.28 -2.65
CA PHE A 182 -4.03 34.40 -4.11
C PHE A 182 -5.38 33.91 -4.67
N VAL A 183 -5.96 32.87 -4.08
CA VAL A 183 -7.29 32.36 -4.48
C VAL A 183 -8.41 33.32 -4.05
N ALA A 184 -8.28 33.96 -2.88
CA ALA A 184 -9.26 34.93 -2.40
C ALA A 184 -9.27 36.25 -3.21
N ARG A 185 -8.26 36.48 -4.06
CA ARG A 185 -8.12 37.70 -4.89
C ARG A 185 -8.64 37.55 -6.31
N THR A 186 -9.10 36.38 -6.74
CA THR A 186 -9.83 36.25 -8.01
C THR A 186 -11.22 36.86 -7.86
N PRO A 187 -11.54 37.99 -8.52
CA PRO A 187 -12.88 38.55 -8.46
C PRO A 187 -13.81 37.61 -9.21
N CYS A 188 -14.72 36.96 -8.50
CA CYS A 188 -15.93 36.44 -9.10
C CYS A 188 -16.71 37.65 -9.65
N GLY A 189 -16.59 37.93 -10.95
CA GLY A 189 -17.36 39.01 -11.57
C GLY A 189 -16.66 39.83 -12.65
N SER A 190 -15.93 39.22 -13.58
CA SER A 190 -15.86 39.81 -14.92
C SER A 190 -16.09 38.72 -15.95
N ARG A 191 -17.31 38.67 -16.49
CA ARG A 191 -17.55 38.07 -17.79
C ARG A 191 -16.59 38.78 -18.75
N LEU A 192 -15.59 38.06 -19.26
CA LEU A 192 -14.91 38.45 -20.48
C LEU A 192 -16.00 38.55 -21.57
N ARG A 193 -16.51 39.75 -21.80
CA ARG A 193 -17.25 40.04 -23.03
C ARG A 193 -16.23 39.93 -24.14
N LEU A 194 -16.30 38.84 -24.90
CA LEU A 194 -15.63 38.78 -26.19
C LEU A 194 -16.12 40.00 -27.00
N PRO A 195 -15.22 40.78 -27.62
CA PRO A 195 -15.64 41.88 -28.46
C PRO A 195 -16.46 41.32 -29.62
N GLN A 196 -17.73 41.71 -29.70
CA GLN A 196 -18.54 41.47 -30.89
C GLN A 196 -17.87 42.24 -32.03
N LYS A 197 -17.12 41.53 -32.87
CA LYS A 197 -16.77 42.02 -34.20
C LYS A 197 -18.07 42.16 -34.96
N SER A 198 -18.47 43.40 -35.24
CA SER A 198 -19.47 43.69 -36.25
C SER A 198 -18.98 43.12 -37.58
N LEU A 199 -19.75 42.19 -38.15
CA LEU A 199 -19.59 41.79 -39.54
C LEU A 199 -20.15 42.92 -40.42
N PRO A 200 -19.47 43.33 -41.49
CA PRO A 200 -20.06 44.25 -42.45
C PRO A 200 -21.16 43.52 -43.20
N SER A 201 -22.33 44.16 -43.28
CA SER A 201 -23.40 43.81 -44.21
C SER A 201 -22.90 44.01 -45.65
N PHE A 202 -23.24 43.05 -46.51
CA PHE A 202 -22.92 42.94 -47.95
C PHE A 202 -22.56 44.23 -48.70
#